data_AF-A0A844FRP8-F1
#
_entry.id   AF-A0A844FRP8-F1
#
_cell.length_a   1.000
_cell.length_b   1.000
_cell.length_c   1.000
_cell.angle_alpha   90.00
_cell.angle_beta   90.00
_cell.angle_gamma   90.00
#
_symmetry.space_group_name_H-M   'P 1'
#
loop_
_entity.id
_entity.type
_entity.pdbx_description
1 polymer ?
#
loop_
_entity_poly.entity_id
_entity_poly.type
_entity_poly.pdbx_seq_one_letter_code
_entity_poly.pdbx_strand_id
1 'polypeptide(L)'
;MKELELKYGCNPNQKPARVFMEDGDLPFTVLNGKPGYINLLDALNSWQLVKEVKKATGEVCAASFKHVSPAGVAVGTPLSEVERQMYFVKESNEELTPVANAYIKARGSDRMSSYGDFCALSDVCDAVTAKLIKREVSDGIIAPGYTDEALEILKTKKRGNYCVIQIDPNYVPNEIERKQVFGVTFEQGRNNIEITPDLFTDIVSENKDLPDFAIRDLIISMITLKYTQSNSVCYVKDGQAIGIGAGQQSRIHCTRLAGDKADKWYLRQSPQVLNLQFVDTLKRAERDNAIDVYLSEDWEDVNGDDNWQETFKVRPEVFTRQAQKEWLKTNKNVVLGSDAFFPFGDNIERAHRSGVVYVGEAGGSVRDDHVIEVANKYHMVLAFTHLRLFHH
;
A
#
# COMPACT_ATOMS: atom_id res chain seq x y z
N MET A 1 17.51 8.79 -23.13
CA MET A 1 16.90 7.78 -24.01
C MET A 1 15.49 8.26 -24.33
N LYS A 2 15.13 8.50 -25.60
CA LYS A 2 13.80 9.06 -25.95
C LYS A 2 12.68 8.02 -25.97
N GLU A 3 12.99 6.77 -26.27
CA GLU A 3 12.02 5.68 -26.38
C GLU A 3 12.60 4.34 -25.90
N LEU A 4 11.71 3.44 -25.53
CA LEU A 4 12.03 2.07 -25.13
C LEU A 4 11.02 1.10 -25.76
N GLU A 5 11.51 0.19 -26.59
CA GLU A 5 10.71 -0.91 -27.12
C GLU A 5 10.38 -1.92 -26.02
N LEU A 6 9.14 -2.42 -26.04
CA LEU A 6 8.62 -3.36 -25.07
C LEU A 6 8.26 -4.68 -25.73
N LYS A 7 8.31 -5.77 -24.96
CA LYS A 7 8.01 -7.12 -25.45
C LYS A 7 6.59 -7.24 -26.01
N TYR A 8 5.62 -6.55 -25.39
CA TYR A 8 4.21 -6.45 -25.74
C TYR A 8 3.54 -5.38 -24.84
N GLY A 9 2.28 -5.02 -25.13
CA GLY A 9 1.47 -4.07 -24.37
C GLY A 9 0.93 -4.66 -23.07
N CYS A 10 -0.34 -4.40 -22.73
CA CYS A 10 -0.96 -4.99 -21.53
C CYS A 10 -1.00 -6.52 -21.58
N ASN A 11 -1.15 -7.11 -22.78
CA ASN A 11 -1.22 -8.55 -22.99
C ASN A 11 -0.26 -9.01 -24.10
N PRO A 12 0.18 -10.29 -24.09
CA PRO A 12 1.13 -10.83 -25.07
C PRO A 12 0.74 -10.70 -26.55
N ASN A 13 -0.56 -10.65 -26.86
CA ASN A 13 -1.09 -10.48 -28.20
C ASN A 13 -1.10 -9.01 -28.69
N GLN A 14 -0.82 -8.04 -27.83
CA GLN A 14 -0.79 -6.62 -28.17
C GLN A 14 0.64 -6.21 -28.55
N LYS A 15 0.99 -6.38 -29.83
CA LYS A 15 2.29 -6.00 -30.39
C LYS A 15 2.09 -5.19 -31.68
N PRO A 16 2.99 -4.25 -32.02
CA PRO A 16 4.16 -3.82 -31.24
C PRO A 16 3.77 -3.00 -30.01
N ALA A 17 4.72 -2.79 -29.10
CA ALA A 17 4.56 -1.91 -27.94
C ALA A 17 5.86 -1.17 -27.64
N ARG A 18 5.75 0.10 -27.24
CA ARG A 18 6.86 0.96 -26.81
C ARG A 18 6.36 2.01 -25.82
N VAL A 19 7.26 2.60 -25.05
CA VAL A 19 7.05 3.87 -24.35
C VAL A 19 8.01 4.90 -24.90
N PHE A 20 7.57 6.15 -25.01
CA PHE A 20 8.39 7.24 -25.53
C PHE A 20 7.89 8.59 -25.00
N MET A 21 8.75 9.60 -25.08
CA MET A 21 8.35 11.01 -24.92
C MET A 21 8.50 11.73 -26.25
N GLU A 22 7.51 12.55 -26.61
CA GLU A 22 7.58 13.41 -27.80
C GLU A 22 8.66 14.48 -27.64
N ASP A 23 8.70 15.09 -26.44
CA ASP A 23 9.66 16.11 -26.04
C ASP A 23 10.60 15.57 -24.97
N GLY A 24 11.91 15.68 -25.20
CA GLY A 24 12.94 15.29 -24.22
C GLY A 24 13.28 13.80 -24.18
N ASP A 25 13.95 13.41 -23.10
CA ASP A 25 14.34 12.03 -22.81
C ASP A 25 13.43 11.43 -21.71
N LEU A 26 13.26 10.11 -21.73
CA LEU A 26 12.63 9.38 -20.63
C LEU A 26 13.34 9.72 -19.31
N PRO A 27 12.60 9.97 -18.22
CA PRO A 27 13.18 10.42 -16.95
C PRO A 27 13.82 9.28 -16.15
N PHE A 28 14.03 8.12 -16.76
CA PHE A 28 14.54 6.94 -16.09
C PHE A 28 15.54 6.17 -16.96
N THR A 29 16.41 5.41 -16.30
CA THR A 29 17.37 4.50 -16.90
C THR A 29 17.15 3.08 -16.38
N VAL A 30 17.19 2.09 -17.27
CA VAL A 30 17.13 0.67 -16.89
C VAL A 30 18.54 0.20 -16.57
N LEU A 31 18.80 -0.10 -15.30
CA LEU A 31 20.12 -0.55 -14.82
C LEU A 31 20.28 -2.07 -14.91
N ASN A 32 19.18 -2.82 -14.87
CA ASN A 32 19.17 -4.27 -15.04
C ASN A 32 17.80 -4.79 -15.53
N GLY A 33 17.81 -5.94 -16.19
CA GLY A 33 16.60 -6.57 -16.71
C GLY A 33 15.94 -5.78 -17.85
N LYS A 34 14.67 -6.09 -18.13
CA LYS A 34 13.85 -5.38 -19.14
C LYS A 34 12.45 -5.17 -18.58
N PRO A 35 11.99 -3.92 -18.39
CA PRO A 35 10.63 -3.67 -17.91
C PRO A 35 9.60 -4.06 -18.98
N GLY A 36 8.46 -4.60 -18.54
CA GLY A 36 7.26 -4.74 -19.37
C GLY A 36 6.37 -3.49 -19.33
N TYR A 37 5.30 -3.48 -20.13
CA TYR A 37 4.33 -2.38 -20.17
C TYR A 37 3.70 -2.10 -18.80
N ILE A 38 3.17 -3.16 -18.15
CA ILE A 38 2.55 -3.06 -16.82
C ILE A 38 3.58 -2.66 -15.76
N ASN A 39 4.83 -3.14 -15.87
CA ASN A 39 5.88 -2.73 -14.93
C ASN A 39 6.13 -1.22 -14.95
N LEU A 40 6.07 -0.58 -16.12
CA LEU A 40 6.24 0.87 -16.20
C LEU A 40 5.01 1.63 -15.68
N LEU A 41 3.80 1.09 -15.85
CA LEU A 41 2.60 1.66 -15.22
C LEU A 41 2.71 1.62 -13.69
N ASP A 42 3.14 0.48 -13.13
CA ASP A 42 3.40 0.36 -11.69
C ASP A 42 4.53 1.29 -11.24
N ALA A 43 5.67 1.28 -11.94
CA ALA A 43 6.86 2.07 -11.59
C ALA A 43 6.57 3.59 -11.56
N LEU A 44 5.90 4.12 -12.59
CA LEU A 44 5.68 5.55 -12.71
C LEU A 44 4.62 6.07 -11.73
N ASN A 45 3.58 5.29 -11.42
CA ASN A 45 2.61 5.67 -10.39
C ASN A 45 3.21 5.54 -8.98
N SER A 46 3.90 4.43 -8.71
CA SER A 46 4.54 4.19 -7.41
C SER A 46 5.64 5.19 -7.09
N TRP A 47 6.42 5.61 -8.09
CA TRP A 47 7.42 6.68 -7.91
C TRP A 47 6.78 8.00 -7.47
N GLN A 48 5.71 8.43 -8.14
CA GLN A 48 5.03 9.67 -7.79
C GLN A 48 4.47 9.61 -6.36
N LEU A 49 3.87 8.46 -5.99
CA LEU A 49 3.38 8.23 -4.64
C LEU A 49 4.49 8.43 -3.60
N VAL A 50 5.64 7.74 -3.73
CA VAL A 50 6.72 7.88 -2.74
C VAL A 50 7.38 9.25 -2.76
N LYS A 51 7.48 9.91 -3.93
CA LYS A 51 7.99 11.28 -4.05
C LYS A 51 7.08 12.27 -3.29
N GLU A 52 5.77 12.14 -3.42
CA GLU A 52 4.81 13.02 -2.73
C GLU A 52 4.74 12.75 -1.23
N VAL A 53 4.74 11.49 -0.79
CA VAL A 53 4.79 11.16 0.65
C VAL A 53 6.06 11.70 1.28
N LYS A 54 7.22 11.52 0.64
CA LYS A 54 8.50 12.07 1.10
C LYS A 54 8.46 13.60 1.20
N LYS A 55 7.91 14.28 0.18
CA LYS A 55 7.79 15.74 0.17
C LYS A 55 6.87 16.24 1.29
N ALA A 56 5.72 15.59 1.49
CA ALA A 56 4.70 16.05 2.42
C ALA A 56 5.03 15.74 3.90
N THR A 57 5.72 14.63 4.17
CA THR A 57 6.04 14.20 5.54
C THR A 57 7.50 14.48 5.93
N GLY A 58 8.40 14.66 4.96
CA GLY A 58 9.86 14.68 5.18
C GLY A 58 10.46 13.29 5.42
N GLU A 59 9.64 12.26 5.63
CA GLU A 59 10.08 10.92 5.99
C GLU A 59 10.44 10.08 4.76
N VAL A 60 11.50 9.27 4.89
CA VAL A 60 11.80 8.21 3.89
C VAL A 60 10.57 7.33 3.76
N CYS A 61 10.18 6.94 2.56
CA CYS A 61 9.04 6.07 2.34
C CYS A 61 9.25 5.08 1.20
N ALA A 62 8.41 4.05 1.19
CA ALA A 62 8.41 3.02 0.17
C ALA A 62 6.97 2.63 -0.17
N ALA A 63 6.78 2.14 -1.39
CA ALA A 63 5.52 1.57 -1.83
C ALA A 63 5.73 0.19 -2.47
N SER A 64 4.73 -0.67 -2.31
CA SER A 64 4.61 -1.95 -3.00
C SER A 64 3.41 -1.86 -3.93
N PHE A 65 3.62 -1.94 -5.24
CA PHE A 65 2.55 -1.82 -6.25
C PHE A 65 2.22 -3.15 -6.91
N LYS A 66 0.95 -3.34 -7.22
CA LYS A 66 0.46 -4.46 -8.01
C LYS A 66 -0.74 -4.00 -8.84
N HIS A 67 -0.71 -4.26 -10.14
CA HIS A 67 -1.82 -3.93 -11.04
C HIS A 67 -2.24 -2.45 -10.97
N VAL A 68 -1.25 -1.55 -10.98
CA VAL A 68 -1.42 -0.09 -11.02
C VAL A 68 -2.16 0.46 -9.81
N SER A 69 -1.99 -0.18 -8.65
CA SER A 69 -2.43 0.31 -7.36
C SER A 69 -1.47 -0.13 -6.25
N PRO A 70 -1.32 0.67 -5.18
CA PRO A 70 -0.52 0.27 -4.03
C PRO A 70 -1.17 -0.92 -3.31
N ALA A 71 -0.41 -2.01 -3.18
CA ALA A 71 -0.67 -3.05 -2.17
C ALA A 71 -0.34 -2.53 -0.76
N GLY A 72 0.58 -1.57 -0.65
CA GLY A 72 0.84 -0.81 0.56
C GLY A 72 1.85 0.31 0.35
N VAL A 73 1.85 1.26 1.28
CA VAL A 73 2.83 2.34 1.42
C VAL A 73 3.16 2.51 2.89
N ALA A 74 4.41 2.87 3.21
CA ALA A 74 4.76 3.26 4.56
C ALA A 74 5.96 4.22 4.60
N VAL A 75 6.03 5.00 5.67
CA VAL A 75 7.22 5.75 6.06
C VAL A 75 8.20 4.90 6.87
N GLY A 76 9.47 5.31 6.89
CA GLY A 76 10.62 4.56 7.39
C GLY A 76 10.84 4.58 8.90
N THR A 77 9.79 4.67 9.69
CA THR A 77 9.90 4.60 11.16
C THR A 77 10.34 3.21 11.62
N PRO A 78 11.12 3.10 12.71
CA PRO A 78 11.55 1.80 13.24
C PRO A 78 10.38 0.84 13.47
N LEU A 79 10.63 -0.45 13.23
CA LEU A 79 9.68 -1.52 13.52
C LEU A 79 9.72 -1.85 15.01
N SER A 80 8.55 -1.94 15.63
CA SER A 80 8.34 -2.54 16.95
C SER A 80 8.71 -4.03 16.95
N GLU A 81 8.87 -4.62 18.13
CA GLU A 81 9.15 -6.06 18.24
C GLU A 81 8.05 -6.92 17.60
N VAL A 82 6.79 -6.51 17.77
CA VAL A 82 5.62 -7.16 17.17
C VAL A 82 5.70 -7.12 15.65
N GLU A 83 5.98 -5.95 15.06
CA GLU A 83 6.13 -5.83 13.61
C GLU A 83 7.33 -6.64 13.09
N ARG A 84 8.46 -6.63 13.82
CA ARG A 84 9.63 -7.44 13.45
C ARG A 84 9.28 -8.94 13.40
N GLN A 85 8.45 -9.42 14.33
CA GLN A 85 7.97 -10.80 14.35
C GLN A 85 6.98 -11.07 13.20
N MET A 86 5.95 -10.24 13.07
CA MET A 86 4.90 -10.35 12.04
C MET A 86 5.47 -10.36 10.61
N TYR A 87 6.57 -9.63 10.38
CA TYR A 87 7.23 -9.54 9.07
C TYR A 87 8.42 -10.49 8.90
N PHE A 88 8.61 -11.44 9.82
CA PHE A 88 9.67 -12.44 9.78
C PHE A 88 11.06 -11.82 9.64
N VAL A 89 11.31 -10.75 10.39
CA VAL A 89 12.60 -10.04 10.45
C VAL A 89 13.19 -9.96 11.87
N LYS A 90 12.52 -10.53 12.87
CA LYS A 90 12.96 -10.55 14.27
C LYS A 90 14.35 -11.16 14.46
N GLU A 91 14.62 -12.28 13.78
CA GLU A 91 15.90 -13.02 13.85
C GLU A 91 17.01 -12.41 12.99
N SER A 92 16.73 -11.31 12.27
CA SER A 92 17.77 -10.63 11.49
C SER A 92 18.70 -9.87 12.43
N ASN A 93 20.00 -10.19 12.32
CA ASN A 93 21.09 -9.46 12.99
C ASN A 93 21.47 -8.16 12.26
N GLU A 94 20.84 -7.85 11.12
CA GLU A 94 21.10 -6.61 10.39
C GLU A 94 20.32 -5.45 11.02
N GLU A 95 21.02 -4.34 11.22
CA GLU A 95 20.38 -3.08 11.61
C GLU A 95 19.54 -2.56 10.44
N LEU A 96 18.25 -2.33 10.68
CA LEU A 96 17.31 -1.91 9.65
C LEU A 96 17.38 -0.40 9.47
N THR A 97 17.71 0.03 8.25
CA THR A 97 17.70 1.43 7.84
C THR A 97 16.27 1.96 7.67
N PRO A 98 16.06 3.29 7.63
CA PRO A 98 14.74 3.85 7.33
C PRO A 98 14.13 3.35 6.02
N VAL A 99 14.92 3.17 4.96
CA VAL A 99 14.46 2.64 3.67
C VAL A 99 14.00 1.19 3.82
N ALA A 100 14.77 0.37 4.54
CA ALA A 100 14.43 -1.01 4.82
C ALA A 100 13.14 -1.12 5.65
N ASN A 101 13.00 -0.31 6.69
CA ASN A 101 11.79 -0.24 7.52
C ASN A 101 10.56 0.13 6.68
N ALA A 102 10.67 1.17 5.86
CA ALA A 102 9.60 1.62 4.97
C ALA A 102 9.14 0.49 4.04
N TYR A 103 10.08 -0.21 3.38
CA TYR A 103 9.73 -1.28 2.45
C TYR A 103 9.14 -2.51 3.14
N ILE A 104 9.68 -2.90 4.30
CA ILE A 104 9.13 -4.00 5.11
C ILE A 104 7.65 -3.71 5.45
N LYS A 105 7.37 -2.50 5.92
CA LYS A 105 6.01 -2.04 6.23
C LYS A 105 5.14 -2.01 4.98
N ALA A 106 5.55 -1.31 3.92
CA ALA A 106 4.79 -1.20 2.68
C ALA A 106 4.36 -2.56 2.11
N ARG A 107 5.31 -3.49 1.95
CA ARG A 107 5.04 -4.88 1.52
C ARG A 107 4.21 -5.67 2.53
N GLY A 108 4.41 -5.37 3.81
CA GLY A 108 3.80 -6.05 4.94
C GLY A 108 2.31 -5.78 5.10
N SER A 109 1.81 -4.68 4.55
CA SER A 109 0.41 -4.25 4.55
C SER A 109 -0.52 -5.36 4.06
N ASP A 110 -0.22 -5.89 2.88
CA ASP A 110 -0.86 -7.08 2.31
C ASP A 110 0.20 -7.89 1.54
N ARG A 111 0.72 -8.93 2.20
CA ARG A 111 1.80 -9.75 1.66
C ARG A 111 1.37 -10.61 0.49
N MET A 112 0.08 -10.93 0.40
CA MET A 112 -0.48 -11.69 -0.72
C MET A 112 -0.59 -10.83 -1.97
N SER A 113 -1.16 -9.64 -1.83
CA SER A 113 -1.21 -8.66 -2.92
C SER A 113 0.19 -8.22 -3.37
N SER A 114 1.17 -8.20 -2.47
CA SER A 114 2.57 -7.85 -2.77
C SER A 114 3.38 -8.97 -3.44
N TYR A 115 2.79 -10.14 -3.70
CA TYR A 115 3.49 -11.22 -4.39
C TYR A 115 3.78 -10.83 -5.86
N GLY A 116 5.06 -10.64 -6.18
CA GLY A 116 5.47 -10.10 -7.49
C GLY A 116 5.12 -8.62 -7.64
N ASP A 117 5.25 -7.84 -6.56
CA ASP A 117 5.07 -6.39 -6.59
C ASP A 117 6.11 -5.66 -7.43
N PHE A 118 5.83 -4.40 -7.76
CA PHE A 118 6.83 -3.43 -8.17
C PHE A 118 7.13 -2.49 -7.00
N CYS A 119 8.37 -2.51 -6.53
CA CYS A 119 8.83 -1.71 -5.39
C CYS A 119 9.17 -0.28 -5.84
N ALA A 120 8.77 0.73 -5.07
CA ALA A 120 9.27 2.10 -5.22
C ALA A 120 9.87 2.61 -3.91
N LEU A 121 10.99 3.32 -3.99
CA LEU A 121 11.68 3.92 -2.85
C LEU A 121 11.87 5.42 -3.10
N SER A 122 11.60 6.26 -2.09
CA SER A 122 11.83 7.71 -2.19
C SER A 122 13.31 8.09 -2.14
N ASP A 123 14.15 7.21 -1.62
CA ASP A 123 15.57 7.44 -1.33
C ASP A 123 16.44 6.35 -1.96
N VAL A 124 17.76 6.54 -1.92
CA VAL A 124 18.75 5.60 -2.47
C VAL A 124 18.60 4.22 -1.82
N CYS A 125 18.50 3.18 -2.64
CA CYS A 125 18.42 1.80 -2.16
C CYS A 125 19.77 1.35 -1.57
N ASP A 126 19.75 0.95 -0.30
CA ASP A 126 20.91 0.41 0.41
C ASP A 126 20.98 -1.13 0.35
N ALA A 127 22.12 -1.69 0.77
CA ALA A 127 22.36 -3.13 0.72
C ALA A 127 21.38 -3.93 1.60
N VAL A 128 20.98 -3.37 2.75
CA VAL A 128 20.01 -4.01 3.66
C VAL A 128 18.67 -4.17 2.96
N THR A 129 18.14 -3.10 2.36
CA THR A 129 16.91 -3.09 1.57
C THR A 129 17.01 -4.05 0.38
N ALA A 130 18.14 -4.05 -0.33
CA ALA A 130 18.37 -4.98 -1.44
C ALA A 130 18.34 -6.46 -1.01
N LYS A 131 18.92 -6.82 0.14
CA LYS A 131 18.86 -8.19 0.69
C LYS A 131 17.44 -8.59 1.05
N LEU A 132 16.67 -7.66 1.63
CA LEU A 132 15.25 -7.87 1.95
C LEU A 132 14.43 -8.11 0.68
N ILE A 133 14.63 -7.32 -0.37
CA ILE A 133 13.95 -7.52 -1.66
C ILE A 133 14.38 -8.83 -2.31
N LYS A 134 15.68 -9.18 -2.26
CA LYS A 134 16.24 -10.37 -2.90
C LYS A 134 15.53 -11.66 -2.48
N ARG A 135 15.21 -11.82 -1.19
CA ARG A 135 14.56 -13.02 -0.63
C ARG A 135 13.04 -13.09 -0.87
N GLU A 136 12.39 -12.00 -1.24
CA GLU A 136 10.94 -11.96 -1.49
C GLU A 136 10.61 -12.24 -2.97
N VAL A 137 9.34 -12.44 -3.35
CA VAL A 137 8.96 -12.47 -4.78
C VAL A 137 8.52 -11.07 -5.20
N SER A 138 9.25 -10.48 -6.13
CA SER A 138 9.04 -9.10 -6.62
C SER A 138 9.40 -9.03 -8.11
N ASP A 139 8.73 -8.17 -8.86
CA ASP A 139 8.86 -8.01 -10.30
C ASP A 139 9.87 -6.96 -10.73
N GLY A 140 10.04 -5.90 -9.93
CA GLY A 140 11.03 -4.86 -10.18
C GLY A 140 11.09 -3.81 -9.10
N ILE A 141 12.02 -2.87 -9.25
CA ILE A 141 12.21 -1.75 -8.33
C ILE A 141 12.49 -0.46 -9.10
N ILE A 142 11.94 0.66 -8.62
CA ILE A 142 12.29 2.03 -9.03
C ILE A 142 12.76 2.85 -7.82
N ALA A 143 13.86 3.58 -7.98
CA ALA A 143 14.43 4.43 -6.94
C ALA A 143 15.25 5.58 -7.57
N PRO A 144 15.55 6.67 -6.85
CA PRO A 144 16.40 7.75 -7.37
C PRO A 144 17.87 7.33 -7.53
N GLY A 145 18.27 6.23 -6.89
CA GLY A 145 19.62 5.66 -6.99
C GLY A 145 19.77 4.37 -6.20
N TYR A 146 20.94 3.74 -6.34
CA TYR A 146 21.30 2.48 -5.68
C TYR A 146 22.76 2.59 -5.23
N THR A 147 23.10 2.06 -4.06
CA THR A 147 24.52 1.82 -3.74
C THR A 147 25.07 0.71 -4.63
N ASP A 148 26.38 0.68 -4.86
CA ASP A 148 27.02 -0.35 -5.68
C ASP A 148 26.70 -1.77 -5.16
N GLU A 149 26.79 -1.97 -3.84
CA GLU A 149 26.45 -3.24 -3.20
C GLU A 149 24.97 -3.61 -3.39
N ALA A 150 24.05 -2.64 -3.20
CA ALA A 150 22.62 -2.88 -3.40
C ALA A 150 22.33 -3.31 -4.85
N LEU A 151 22.91 -2.62 -5.82
CA LEU A 151 22.73 -2.92 -7.24
C LEU A 151 23.24 -4.32 -7.59
N GLU A 152 24.44 -4.69 -7.12
CA GLU A 152 24.99 -6.04 -7.35
C GLU A 152 24.10 -7.13 -6.73
N ILE A 153 23.57 -6.91 -5.52
CA ILE A 153 22.62 -7.84 -4.89
C ILE A 153 21.35 -7.99 -5.74
N LEU A 154 20.75 -6.88 -6.15
CA LEU A 154 19.49 -6.88 -6.92
C LEU A 154 19.65 -7.54 -8.30
N LYS A 155 20.78 -7.34 -8.98
CA LYS A 155 21.09 -7.97 -10.27
C LYS A 155 21.05 -9.50 -10.20
N THR A 156 21.39 -10.11 -9.07
CA THR A 156 21.34 -11.58 -8.93
C THR A 156 19.93 -12.17 -8.94
N LYS A 157 18.90 -11.35 -8.69
CA LYS A 157 17.51 -11.80 -8.57
C LYS A 157 16.91 -12.15 -9.93
N LYS A 158 15.93 -13.06 -9.95
CA LYS A 158 15.33 -13.60 -11.19
C LYS A 158 16.37 -14.08 -12.21
N ARG A 159 17.41 -14.78 -11.73
CA ARG A 159 18.51 -15.32 -12.56
C ARG A 159 19.15 -14.25 -13.46
N GLY A 160 19.44 -13.07 -12.89
CA GLY A 160 20.03 -11.96 -13.65
C GLY A 160 19.03 -10.98 -14.26
N ASN A 161 17.74 -11.31 -14.31
CA ASN A 161 16.75 -10.57 -15.11
C ASN A 161 15.80 -9.69 -14.29
N TYR A 162 16.10 -9.44 -13.01
CA TYR A 162 15.27 -8.56 -12.19
C TYR A 162 15.31 -7.12 -12.70
N CYS A 163 14.14 -6.48 -12.84
CA CYS A 163 14.05 -5.14 -13.39
C CYS A 163 14.46 -4.10 -12.33
N VAL A 164 15.50 -3.32 -12.63
CA VAL A 164 16.01 -2.24 -11.78
C VAL A 164 15.99 -0.94 -12.57
N ILE A 165 15.22 0.04 -12.10
CA ILE A 165 15.01 1.33 -12.77
C ILE A 165 15.52 2.45 -11.87
N GLN A 166 16.43 3.28 -12.38
CA GLN A 166 16.80 4.53 -11.72
C GLN A 166 16.03 5.69 -12.35
N ILE A 167 15.36 6.51 -11.53
CA ILE A 167 14.60 7.69 -11.99
C ILE A 167 15.31 8.98 -11.60
N ASP A 168 15.25 10.00 -12.47
CA ASP A 168 15.67 11.35 -12.14
C ASP A 168 14.69 11.96 -11.13
N PRO A 169 15.11 12.23 -9.87
CA PRO A 169 14.19 12.77 -8.87
C PRO A 169 13.73 14.20 -9.19
N ASN A 170 14.48 14.94 -10.00
CA ASN A 170 14.20 16.32 -10.36
C ASN A 170 13.25 16.45 -11.55
N TYR A 171 12.97 15.33 -12.24
CA TYR A 171 12.02 15.35 -13.34
C TYR A 171 10.62 15.79 -12.86
N VAL A 172 10.01 16.66 -13.66
CA VAL A 172 8.63 17.13 -13.52
C VAL A 172 7.95 16.90 -14.87
N PRO A 173 6.84 16.15 -14.93
CA PRO A 173 6.10 15.98 -16.18
C PRO A 173 5.44 17.30 -16.61
N ASN A 174 5.03 17.43 -17.88
CA ASN A 174 4.28 18.61 -18.36
C ASN A 174 2.99 18.84 -17.53
N GLU A 175 2.15 19.82 -17.81
CA GLU A 175 0.86 19.91 -17.09
C GLU A 175 -0.26 19.12 -17.75
N ILE A 176 -0.21 18.94 -19.07
CA ILE A 176 -1.25 18.27 -19.85
C ILE A 176 -0.90 16.79 -20.08
N GLU A 177 -1.88 15.92 -19.90
CA GLU A 177 -1.80 14.50 -20.27
C GLU A 177 -2.85 14.12 -21.31
N ARG A 178 -2.50 13.10 -22.10
CA ARG A 178 -3.37 12.55 -23.13
C ARG A 178 -3.40 11.04 -23.00
N LYS A 179 -4.58 10.45 -23.20
CA LYS A 179 -4.75 9.00 -23.38
C LYS A 179 -5.75 8.73 -24.49
N GLN A 180 -5.63 7.58 -25.14
CA GLN A 180 -6.62 7.13 -26.12
C GLN A 180 -7.55 6.09 -25.52
N VAL A 181 -8.85 6.26 -25.74
CA VAL A 181 -9.89 5.28 -25.41
C VAL A 181 -10.73 5.06 -26.65
N PHE A 182 -10.78 3.81 -27.13
CA PHE A 182 -11.51 3.45 -28.35
C PHE A 182 -11.16 4.32 -29.58
N GLY A 183 -9.87 4.69 -29.71
CA GLY A 183 -9.37 5.53 -30.80
C GLY A 183 -9.63 7.04 -30.63
N VAL A 184 -10.34 7.46 -29.58
CA VAL A 184 -10.61 8.86 -29.25
C VAL A 184 -9.56 9.35 -28.26
N THR A 185 -8.96 10.52 -28.53
CA THR A 185 -7.99 11.16 -27.62
C THR A 185 -8.72 11.96 -26.54
N PHE A 186 -8.45 11.62 -25.29
CA PHE A 186 -8.84 12.36 -24.10
C PHE A 186 -7.66 13.23 -23.68
N GLU A 187 -7.91 14.48 -23.30
CA GLU A 187 -6.91 15.45 -22.86
C GLU A 187 -7.38 16.12 -21.57
N GLN A 188 -6.50 16.23 -20.59
CA GLN A 188 -6.78 16.89 -19.31
C GLN A 188 -5.51 17.45 -18.67
N GLY A 189 -5.66 18.32 -17.67
CA GLY A 189 -4.57 18.65 -16.76
C GLY A 189 -4.27 17.46 -15.82
N ARG A 190 -3.00 17.23 -15.52
CA ARG A 190 -2.58 16.26 -14.51
C ARG A 190 -3.07 16.66 -13.13
N ASN A 191 -3.26 15.66 -12.27
CA ASN A 191 -3.53 15.88 -10.86
C ASN A 191 -2.25 16.31 -10.12
N ASN A 192 -1.93 17.61 -10.19
CA ASN A 192 -0.78 18.23 -9.55
C ASN A 192 -1.09 18.76 -8.13
N ILE A 193 -2.24 18.41 -7.55
CA ILE A 193 -2.66 18.91 -6.24
C ILE A 193 -1.71 18.37 -5.16
N GLU A 194 -1.17 19.27 -4.36
CA GLU A 194 -0.32 18.93 -3.22
C GLU A 194 -1.19 18.59 -2.00
N ILE A 195 -0.90 17.46 -1.36
CA ILE A 195 -1.57 17.06 -0.12
C ILE A 195 -0.74 17.60 1.05
N THR A 196 -1.26 18.62 1.73
CA THR A 196 -0.62 19.28 2.87
C THR A 196 -1.54 19.24 4.11
N PRO A 197 -1.03 19.56 5.32
CA PRO A 197 -1.85 19.65 6.52
C PRO A 197 -3.08 20.58 6.39
N ASP A 198 -2.99 21.63 5.57
CA ASP A 198 -4.07 22.61 5.38
C ASP A 198 -5.37 21.98 4.84
N LEU A 199 -5.24 20.83 4.17
CA LEU A 199 -6.37 20.06 3.65
C LEU A 199 -7.32 19.55 4.74
N PHE A 200 -6.87 19.47 5.99
CA PHE A 200 -7.62 18.89 7.11
C PHE A 200 -8.11 19.95 8.11
N THR A 201 -8.14 21.22 7.71
CA THR A 201 -8.53 22.35 8.59
C THR A 201 -10.04 22.48 8.77
N ASP A 202 -10.85 22.07 7.79
CA ASP A 202 -12.30 22.07 7.89
C ASP A 202 -12.81 20.81 8.63
N ILE A 203 -12.60 20.79 9.95
CA ILE A 203 -13.12 19.75 10.82
C ILE A 203 -14.61 20.02 11.08
N VAL A 204 -15.48 19.10 10.67
CA VAL A 204 -16.95 19.26 10.75
C VAL A 204 -17.58 18.53 11.95
N SER A 205 -16.89 17.54 12.52
CA SER A 205 -17.30 16.82 13.75
C SER A 205 -17.17 17.69 15.01
N GLU A 206 -17.86 17.34 16.09
CA GLU A 206 -17.74 18.00 17.40
C GLU A 206 -16.31 17.87 17.98
N ASN A 207 -15.70 16.68 17.85
CA ASN A 207 -14.31 16.49 18.23
C ASN A 207 -13.40 17.19 17.20
N LYS A 208 -12.58 18.12 17.68
CA LYS A 208 -11.62 18.91 16.89
C LYS A 208 -10.15 18.52 17.13
N ASP A 209 -9.90 17.54 18.00
CA ASP A 209 -8.55 17.15 18.39
C ASP A 209 -7.90 16.30 17.30
N LEU A 210 -7.14 16.96 16.41
CA LEU A 210 -6.41 16.32 15.32
C LEU A 210 -4.89 16.38 15.59
N PRO A 211 -4.30 15.35 16.21
CA PRO A 211 -2.88 15.32 16.56
C PRO A 211 -1.97 15.11 15.34
N ASP A 212 -0.69 15.49 15.46
CA ASP A 212 0.30 15.46 14.36
C ASP A 212 0.43 14.09 13.68
N PHE A 213 0.37 12.99 14.45
CA PHE A 213 0.44 11.65 13.86
C PHE A 213 -0.77 11.35 12.96
N ALA A 214 -1.95 11.84 13.33
CA ALA A 214 -3.17 11.66 12.56
C ALA A 214 -3.13 12.50 11.27
N ILE A 215 -2.56 13.71 11.33
CA ILE A 215 -2.29 14.53 10.14
C ILE A 215 -1.33 13.81 9.19
N ARG A 216 -0.21 13.26 9.69
CA ARG A 216 0.73 12.47 8.88
C ARG A 216 0.02 11.29 8.22
N ASP A 217 -0.77 10.54 8.99
CA ASP A 217 -1.44 9.34 8.50
C ASP A 217 -2.58 9.69 7.51
N LEU A 218 -3.26 10.84 7.68
CA LEU A 218 -4.22 11.39 6.70
C LEU A 218 -3.51 11.80 5.40
N ILE A 219 -2.35 12.45 5.47
CA ILE A 219 -1.52 12.79 4.29
C ILE A 219 -1.17 11.51 3.53
N ILE A 220 -0.65 10.48 4.22
CA ILE A 220 -0.31 9.20 3.61
C ILE A 220 -1.55 8.58 2.96
N SER A 221 -2.70 8.62 3.64
CA SER A 221 -3.96 8.09 3.11
C SER A 221 -4.37 8.81 1.81
N MET A 222 -4.43 10.14 1.81
CA MET A 222 -4.85 10.92 0.64
C MET A 222 -3.88 10.76 -0.54
N ILE A 223 -2.56 10.74 -0.30
CA ILE A 223 -1.57 10.49 -1.37
C ILE A 223 -1.71 9.05 -1.89
N THR A 224 -1.96 8.06 -1.03
CA THR A 224 -2.23 6.68 -1.47
C THR A 224 -3.41 6.62 -2.42
N LEU A 225 -4.51 7.28 -2.05
CA LEU A 225 -5.75 7.30 -2.82
C LEU A 225 -5.60 8.00 -4.16
N LYS A 226 -4.81 9.08 -4.22
CA LYS A 226 -4.45 9.80 -5.45
C LYS A 226 -3.83 8.89 -6.53
N TYR A 227 -3.17 7.80 -6.12
CA TYR A 227 -2.51 6.83 -7.00
C TYR A 227 -3.12 5.43 -6.93
N THR A 228 -4.36 5.30 -6.45
CA THR A 228 -5.09 4.03 -6.39
C THR A 228 -6.24 4.06 -7.38
N GLN A 229 -6.41 3.01 -8.19
CA GLN A 229 -7.52 2.92 -9.15
C GLN A 229 -8.87 3.11 -8.43
N SER A 230 -9.70 4.01 -8.93
CA SER A 230 -10.93 4.41 -8.26
C SER A 230 -12.11 3.45 -8.48
N ASN A 231 -13.09 3.39 -7.58
CA ASN A 231 -13.13 4.14 -6.31
C ASN A 231 -12.23 3.47 -5.24
N SER A 232 -11.61 4.30 -4.40
CA SER A 232 -10.64 3.85 -3.41
C SER A 232 -10.89 4.38 -1.99
N VAL A 233 -10.51 3.58 -1.00
CA VAL A 233 -10.57 3.88 0.44
C VAL A 233 -9.31 3.33 1.11
N CYS A 234 -8.70 4.08 2.03
CA CYS A 234 -7.42 3.73 2.63
C CYS A 234 -7.44 3.91 4.15
N TYR A 235 -7.11 2.85 4.87
CA TYR A 235 -6.90 2.83 6.31
C TYR A 235 -5.40 2.94 6.58
N VAL A 236 -5.00 3.87 7.45
CA VAL A 236 -3.60 4.13 7.79
C VAL A 236 -3.42 4.09 9.30
N LYS A 237 -2.30 3.54 9.75
CA LYS A 237 -1.90 3.52 11.15
C LYS A 237 -0.38 3.55 11.25
N ASP A 238 0.14 4.36 12.15
CA ASP A 238 1.57 4.44 12.48
C ASP A 238 2.46 4.71 11.24
N GLY A 239 1.93 5.50 10.30
CA GLY A 239 2.64 5.89 9.08
C GLY A 239 2.64 4.82 7.99
N GLN A 240 1.78 3.81 8.10
CA GLN A 240 1.64 2.71 7.13
C GLN A 240 0.18 2.57 6.70
N ALA A 241 -0.05 2.41 5.40
CA ALA A 241 -1.36 1.96 4.91
C ALA A 241 -1.57 0.49 5.31
N ILE A 242 -2.59 0.22 6.13
CA ILE A 242 -2.88 -1.11 6.67
C ILE A 242 -4.05 -1.79 5.94
N GLY A 243 -4.83 -1.05 5.15
CA GLY A 243 -5.91 -1.59 4.34
C GLY A 243 -6.30 -0.65 3.20
N ILE A 244 -6.19 -1.14 1.96
CA ILE A 244 -6.47 -0.36 0.75
C ILE A 244 -7.51 -1.08 -0.11
N GLY A 245 -8.60 -0.38 -0.41
CA GLY A 245 -9.59 -0.76 -1.40
C GLY A 245 -9.36 -0.01 -2.71
N ALA A 246 -9.44 -0.73 -3.82
CA ALA A 246 -9.15 -0.22 -5.16
C ALA A 246 -10.15 -0.77 -6.18
N GLY A 247 -10.47 0.02 -7.20
CA GLY A 247 -11.27 -0.39 -8.36
C GLY A 247 -12.72 -0.73 -8.04
N GLN A 248 -13.23 -0.31 -6.87
CA GLN A 248 -14.58 -0.65 -6.43
C GLN A 248 -15.61 0.34 -6.97
N GLN A 249 -16.87 -0.11 -7.07
CA GLN A 249 -17.96 0.69 -7.66
C GLN A 249 -18.90 1.28 -6.61
N SER A 250 -19.00 0.62 -5.45
CA SER A 250 -19.82 1.05 -4.30
C SER A 250 -18.92 1.53 -3.17
N ARG A 251 -19.19 2.73 -2.64
CA ARG A 251 -18.38 3.33 -1.57
C ARG A 251 -18.33 2.46 -0.33
N ILE A 252 -19.48 1.99 0.17
CA ILE A 252 -19.53 1.11 1.33
C ILE A 252 -18.87 -0.25 1.09
N HIS A 253 -18.93 -0.79 -0.13
CA HIS A 253 -18.20 -2.03 -0.44
C HIS A 253 -16.68 -1.79 -0.43
N CYS A 254 -16.22 -0.65 -0.93
CA CYS A 254 -14.82 -0.27 -0.85
C CYS A 254 -14.36 -0.09 0.60
N THR A 255 -15.17 0.59 1.43
CA THR A 255 -14.90 0.79 2.86
C THR A 255 -14.83 -0.55 3.61
N ARG A 256 -15.72 -1.50 3.31
CA ARG A 256 -15.71 -2.85 3.89
C ARG A 256 -14.46 -3.62 3.45
N LEU A 257 -14.17 -3.66 2.15
CA LEU A 257 -13.01 -4.37 1.61
C LEU A 257 -11.69 -3.84 2.18
N ALA A 258 -11.52 -2.52 2.22
CA ALA A 258 -10.33 -1.89 2.80
C ALA A 258 -10.25 -2.14 4.32
N GLY A 259 -11.39 -2.07 5.02
CA GLY A 259 -11.46 -2.37 6.45
C GLY A 259 -11.13 -3.83 6.76
N ASP A 260 -11.58 -4.79 5.94
CA ASP A 260 -11.32 -6.21 6.15
C ASP A 260 -9.82 -6.52 5.99
N LYS A 261 -9.13 -5.81 5.08
CA LYS A 261 -7.66 -5.86 4.97
C LYS A 261 -6.97 -5.28 6.22
N ALA A 262 -7.44 -4.15 6.72
CA ALA A 262 -6.93 -3.54 7.96
C ALA A 262 -7.11 -4.48 9.16
N ASP A 263 -8.26 -5.14 9.25
CA ASP A 263 -8.56 -6.12 10.29
C ASP A 263 -7.63 -7.33 10.20
N LYS A 264 -7.42 -7.89 9.00
CA LYS A 264 -6.43 -8.97 8.78
C LYS A 264 -5.02 -8.55 9.17
N TRP A 265 -4.57 -7.35 8.78
CA TRP A 265 -3.26 -6.82 9.18
C TRP A 265 -3.13 -6.75 10.71
N TYR A 266 -4.18 -6.34 11.42
CA TYR A 266 -4.16 -6.25 12.88
C TYR A 266 -4.25 -7.62 13.56
N LEU A 267 -5.04 -8.54 13.03
CA LEU A 267 -5.15 -9.92 13.53
C LEU A 267 -3.83 -10.68 13.48
N ARG A 268 -2.98 -10.38 12.47
CA ARG A 268 -1.63 -10.96 12.35
C ARG A 268 -0.68 -10.60 13.51
N GLN A 269 -1.03 -9.58 14.29
CA GLN A 269 -0.29 -9.16 15.47
C GLN A 269 -0.78 -9.82 16.76
N SER A 270 -1.85 -10.63 16.69
CA SER A 270 -2.34 -11.32 17.88
C SER A 270 -1.30 -12.33 18.40
N PRO A 271 -1.18 -12.53 19.72
CA PRO A 271 -0.31 -13.56 20.26
C PRO A 271 -0.57 -14.95 19.67
N GLN A 272 -1.83 -15.24 19.31
CA GLN A 272 -2.21 -16.50 18.70
C GLN A 272 -1.57 -16.69 17.32
N VAL A 273 -1.52 -15.63 16.48
CA VAL A 273 -0.87 -15.69 15.17
C VAL A 273 0.66 -15.61 15.29
N LEU A 274 1.17 -14.73 16.16
CA LEU A 274 2.60 -14.54 16.35
C LEU A 274 3.31 -15.81 16.88
N ASN A 275 2.59 -16.66 17.61
CA ASN A 275 3.10 -17.91 18.19
C ASN A 275 2.85 -19.15 17.32
N LEU A 276 2.33 -18.99 16.10
CA LEU A 276 2.19 -20.13 15.17
C LEU A 276 3.55 -20.78 14.89
N GLN A 277 3.60 -22.10 15.05
CA GLN A 277 4.82 -22.89 14.87
C GLN A 277 4.76 -23.64 13.55
N PHE A 278 5.32 -23.06 12.49
CA PHE A 278 5.34 -23.68 11.16
C PHE A 278 6.36 -24.82 11.08
N VAL A 279 6.09 -25.82 10.24
CA VAL A 279 7.07 -26.86 9.89
C VAL A 279 8.30 -26.24 9.20
N ASP A 280 9.47 -26.83 9.40
CA ASP A 280 10.75 -26.24 8.92
C ASP A 280 10.86 -26.18 7.40
N THR A 281 10.14 -27.05 6.70
CA THR A 281 10.10 -27.13 5.23
C THR A 281 9.27 -26.02 4.58
N LEU A 282 8.39 -25.35 5.34
CA LEU A 282 7.46 -24.36 4.81
C LEU A 282 8.18 -23.05 4.51
N LYS A 283 8.15 -22.62 3.24
CA LYS A 283 8.78 -21.38 2.79
C LYS A 283 7.99 -20.17 3.26
N ARG A 284 8.65 -19.01 3.26
CA ARG A 284 8.06 -17.75 3.74
C ARG A 284 6.72 -17.39 3.08
N ALA A 285 6.65 -17.47 1.74
CA ALA A 285 5.41 -17.16 1.03
C ALA A 285 4.28 -18.16 1.37
N GLU A 286 4.61 -19.42 1.64
CA GLU A 286 3.64 -20.45 2.05
C GLU A 286 3.15 -20.19 3.48
N ARG A 287 4.03 -19.70 4.38
CA ARG A 287 3.64 -19.23 5.72
C ARG A 287 2.66 -18.05 5.65
N ASP A 288 2.91 -17.08 4.76
CA ASP A 288 2.01 -15.94 4.55
C ASP A 288 0.61 -16.40 4.12
N ASN A 289 0.54 -17.33 3.15
CA ASN A 289 -0.72 -17.95 2.73
C ASN A 289 -1.40 -18.70 3.88
N ALA A 290 -0.64 -19.52 4.62
CA ALA A 290 -1.19 -20.28 5.73
C ALA A 290 -1.78 -19.38 6.81
N ILE A 291 -1.17 -18.23 7.10
CA ILE A 291 -1.73 -17.25 8.05
C ILE A 291 -3.03 -16.65 7.51
N ASP A 292 -3.09 -16.26 6.23
CA ASP A 292 -4.30 -15.69 5.64
C ASP A 292 -5.47 -16.69 5.69
N VAL A 293 -5.21 -17.95 5.34
CA VAL A 293 -6.21 -19.04 5.40
C VAL A 293 -6.61 -19.34 6.84
N TYR A 294 -5.66 -19.43 7.78
CA TYR A 294 -5.92 -19.65 9.20
C TYR A 294 -6.81 -18.56 9.84
N LEU A 295 -6.71 -17.32 9.35
CA LEU A 295 -7.53 -16.19 9.79
C LEU A 295 -8.93 -16.15 9.15
N SER A 296 -9.14 -16.94 8.09
CA SER A 296 -10.36 -16.91 7.27
C SER A 296 -11.44 -17.89 7.77
N GLU A 297 -12.56 -17.95 7.05
CA GLU A 297 -13.59 -18.96 7.28
C GLU A 297 -13.11 -20.37 6.90
N ASP A 298 -12.10 -20.45 6.02
CA ASP A 298 -11.54 -21.68 5.45
C ASP A 298 -10.32 -22.19 6.26
N TRP A 299 -10.25 -21.87 7.56
CA TRP A 299 -9.10 -22.22 8.42
C TRP A 299 -8.82 -23.74 8.49
N GLU A 300 -9.82 -24.58 8.23
CA GLU A 300 -9.69 -26.05 8.16
C GLU A 300 -8.76 -26.51 7.03
N ASP A 301 -8.57 -25.69 5.98
CA ASP A 301 -7.66 -26.02 4.87
C ASP A 301 -6.19 -26.09 5.30
N VAL A 302 -5.83 -25.48 6.43
CA VAL A 302 -4.47 -25.52 6.99
C VAL A 302 -4.41 -26.07 8.42
N ASN A 303 -5.55 -26.21 9.10
CA ASN A 303 -5.62 -26.62 10.51
C ASN A 303 -6.74 -27.65 10.81
N GLY A 304 -7.23 -28.36 9.80
CA GLY A 304 -8.14 -29.49 9.94
C GLY A 304 -7.48 -30.72 10.59
N ASP A 305 -8.29 -31.70 11.00
CA ASP A 305 -7.82 -32.87 11.77
C ASP A 305 -6.76 -33.70 11.02
N ASP A 306 -6.89 -33.77 9.69
CA ASP A 306 -6.09 -34.66 8.83
C ASP A 306 -4.94 -33.96 8.08
N ASN A 307 -4.85 -32.62 8.11
CA ASN A 307 -3.92 -31.85 7.28
C ASN A 307 -3.03 -30.85 8.05
N TRP A 308 -3.31 -30.55 9.32
CA TRP A 308 -2.58 -29.50 10.05
C TRP A 308 -1.07 -29.75 10.13
N GLN A 309 -0.64 -31.01 10.14
CA GLN A 309 0.76 -31.43 10.24
C GLN A 309 1.58 -31.04 9.01
N GLU A 310 0.94 -30.74 7.88
CA GLU A 310 1.61 -30.23 6.68
C GLU A 310 2.06 -28.77 6.85
N THR A 311 1.39 -28.03 7.73
CA THR A 311 1.62 -26.59 7.94
C THR A 311 2.30 -26.30 9.28
N PHE A 312 1.87 -26.97 10.35
CA PHE A 312 2.26 -26.66 11.73
C PHE A 312 2.98 -27.81 12.43
N LYS A 313 3.97 -27.48 13.26
CA LYS A 313 4.66 -28.41 14.17
C LYS A 313 3.78 -28.81 15.36
N VAL A 314 2.98 -27.87 15.84
CA VAL A 314 2.02 -28.03 16.92
C VAL A 314 0.71 -27.45 16.41
N ARG A 315 -0.36 -28.23 16.45
CA ARG A 315 -1.68 -27.80 15.99
C ARG A 315 -2.12 -26.56 16.77
N PRO A 316 -2.30 -25.39 16.12
CA PRO A 316 -2.81 -24.22 16.81
C PRO A 316 -4.29 -24.40 17.16
N GLU A 317 -4.71 -23.80 18.27
CA GLU A 317 -6.14 -23.65 18.56
C GLU A 317 -6.83 -22.85 17.45
N VAL A 318 -8.12 -23.08 17.22
CA VAL A 318 -8.89 -22.31 16.24
C VAL A 318 -9.01 -20.86 16.69
N PHE A 319 -8.63 -19.91 15.85
CA PHE A 319 -8.81 -18.49 16.15
C PHE A 319 -10.26 -18.09 15.87
N THR A 320 -11.15 -18.41 16.82
CA THR A 320 -12.61 -18.25 16.64
C THR A 320 -13.00 -16.81 16.27
N ARG A 321 -14.08 -16.64 15.49
CA ARG A 321 -14.59 -15.30 15.13
C ARG A 321 -14.85 -14.40 16.35
N GLN A 322 -15.25 -14.98 17.48
CA GLN A 322 -15.45 -14.22 18.72
C GLN A 322 -14.12 -13.70 19.27
N ALA A 323 -13.09 -14.55 19.36
CA ALA A 323 -11.76 -14.15 19.79
C ALA A 323 -11.14 -13.11 18.85
N GLN A 324 -11.30 -13.28 17.54
CA GLN A 324 -10.87 -12.30 16.54
C GLN A 324 -11.56 -10.95 16.75
N LYS A 325 -12.88 -10.92 16.98
CA LYS A 325 -13.62 -9.69 17.27
C LYS A 325 -13.16 -9.02 18.56
N GLU A 326 -12.89 -9.77 19.62
CA GLU A 326 -12.36 -9.18 20.86
C GLU A 326 -10.96 -8.60 20.66
N TRP A 327 -10.10 -9.25 19.87
CA TRP A 327 -8.81 -8.68 19.48
C TRP A 327 -8.97 -7.39 18.68
N LEU A 328 -9.83 -7.37 17.65
CA LEU A 328 -10.02 -6.17 16.82
C LEU A 328 -10.52 -4.94 17.60
N LYS A 329 -11.27 -5.12 18.70
CA LYS A 329 -11.70 -4.01 19.57
C LYS A 329 -10.54 -3.27 20.23
N THR A 330 -9.36 -3.89 20.34
CA THR A 330 -8.16 -3.25 20.90
C THR A 330 -7.43 -2.38 19.88
N ASN A 331 -7.79 -2.46 18.59
CA ASN A 331 -7.25 -1.54 17.59
C ASN A 331 -7.81 -0.12 17.82
N LYS A 332 -6.91 0.86 17.83
CA LYS A 332 -7.19 2.29 18.09
C LYS A 332 -6.31 3.16 17.20
N ASN A 333 -6.59 4.46 17.14
CA ASN A 333 -5.75 5.45 16.46
C ASN A 333 -5.55 5.15 14.96
N VAL A 334 -6.57 4.59 14.31
CA VAL A 334 -6.55 4.38 12.87
C VAL A 334 -7.14 5.61 12.18
N VAL A 335 -6.55 5.95 11.04
CA VAL A 335 -7.02 6.98 10.13
C VAL A 335 -7.73 6.33 8.94
N LEU A 336 -8.81 6.95 8.46
CA LEU A 336 -9.48 6.60 7.22
C LEU A 336 -9.44 7.77 6.24
N GLY A 337 -9.06 7.49 4.99
CA GLY A 337 -9.24 8.41 3.86
C GLY A 337 -10.19 7.83 2.82
N SER A 338 -10.90 8.70 2.11
CA SER A 338 -11.73 8.33 0.95
C SER A 338 -11.48 9.28 -0.23
N ASP A 339 -11.35 8.73 -1.44
CA ASP A 339 -11.09 9.51 -2.66
C ASP A 339 -12.29 10.38 -3.10
N ALA A 340 -13.47 10.18 -2.50
CA ALA A 340 -14.66 11.02 -2.64
C ALA A 340 -15.49 10.99 -1.36
N PHE A 341 -16.62 11.71 -1.36
CA PHE A 341 -17.53 11.75 -0.22
C PHE A 341 -18.16 10.38 0.14
N PHE A 342 -18.56 10.22 1.39
CA PHE A 342 -19.38 9.13 1.89
C PHE A 342 -20.86 9.43 1.69
N PRO A 343 -21.61 8.57 0.96
CA PRO A 343 -23.04 8.80 0.75
C PRO A 343 -23.86 8.70 2.05
N PHE A 344 -23.45 7.84 2.99
CA PHE A 344 -24.17 7.57 4.25
C PHE A 344 -23.19 7.23 5.38
N GLY A 345 -23.67 7.38 6.63
CA GLY A 345 -22.91 7.06 7.84
C GLY A 345 -22.56 5.58 8.05
N ASP A 346 -23.05 4.66 7.21
CA ASP A 346 -22.66 3.24 7.25
C ASP A 346 -21.16 3.02 6.98
N ASN A 347 -20.52 3.94 6.28
CA ASN A 347 -19.07 3.97 6.09
C ASN A 347 -18.35 4.24 7.43
N ILE A 348 -18.84 5.21 8.20
CA ILE A 348 -18.31 5.54 9.53
C ILE A 348 -18.55 4.39 10.51
N GLU A 349 -19.74 3.77 10.48
CA GLU A 349 -20.06 2.56 11.25
C GLU A 349 -19.08 1.41 10.96
N ARG A 350 -18.72 1.19 9.69
CA ARG A 350 -17.73 0.16 9.32
C ARG A 350 -16.32 0.57 9.76
N ALA A 351 -15.95 1.83 9.59
CA ALA A 351 -14.64 2.35 9.96
C ALA A 351 -14.36 2.21 11.46
N HIS A 352 -15.35 2.54 12.30
CA HIS A 352 -15.28 2.44 13.75
C HIS A 352 -14.85 1.04 14.22
N ARG A 353 -15.36 -0.01 13.55
CA ARG A 353 -15.09 -1.41 13.90
C ARG A 353 -13.62 -1.81 13.69
N SER A 354 -12.87 -1.05 12.89
CA SER A 354 -11.44 -1.24 12.65
C SER A 354 -10.57 -0.23 13.42
N GLY A 355 -11.12 0.42 14.45
CA GLY A 355 -10.36 1.32 15.32
C GLY A 355 -10.15 2.73 14.77
N VAL A 356 -10.91 3.12 13.74
CA VAL A 356 -10.84 4.46 13.16
C VAL A 356 -11.35 5.49 14.15
N VAL A 357 -10.60 6.59 14.28
CA VAL A 357 -10.96 7.77 15.09
C VAL A 357 -10.72 9.09 14.36
N TYR A 358 -10.02 9.08 13.22
CA TYR A 358 -9.84 10.26 12.35
C TYR A 358 -10.22 9.90 10.91
N VAL A 359 -10.99 10.77 10.26
CA VAL A 359 -11.52 10.53 8.92
C VAL A 359 -11.28 11.78 8.06
N GLY A 360 -10.74 11.57 6.85
CA GLY A 360 -10.65 12.58 5.80
C GLY A 360 -11.44 12.16 4.56
N GLU A 361 -12.33 13.01 4.10
CA GLU A 361 -13.10 12.78 2.87
C GLU A 361 -13.37 14.08 2.11
N ALA A 362 -13.91 14.01 0.90
CA ALA A 362 -14.16 15.21 0.10
C ALA A 362 -15.26 16.12 0.68
N GLY A 363 -16.26 15.54 1.37
CA GLY A 363 -17.52 16.24 1.68
C GLY A 363 -18.39 16.47 0.42
N GLY A 364 -19.61 16.96 0.60
CA GLY A 364 -20.54 17.29 -0.48
C GLY A 364 -21.61 16.24 -0.75
N SER A 365 -21.87 15.31 0.18
CA SER A 365 -23.05 14.46 0.13
C SER A 365 -24.31 15.25 0.48
N VAL A 366 -25.44 14.91 -0.13
CA VAL A 366 -26.76 15.40 0.33
C VAL A 366 -27.06 14.96 1.77
N ARG A 367 -26.36 13.94 2.26
CA ARG A 367 -26.49 13.37 3.60
C ARG A 367 -25.23 13.53 4.46
N ASP A 368 -24.47 14.59 4.24
CA ASP A 368 -23.31 14.94 5.08
C ASP A 368 -23.73 15.08 6.56
N ASP A 369 -24.94 15.58 6.83
CA ASP A 369 -25.54 15.67 8.17
C ASP A 369 -25.52 14.33 8.91
N HIS A 370 -25.94 13.25 8.24
CA HIS A 370 -25.97 11.90 8.79
C HIS A 370 -24.56 11.32 8.97
N VAL A 371 -23.63 11.64 8.07
CA VAL A 371 -22.23 11.19 8.21
C VAL A 371 -21.58 11.87 9.43
N ILE A 372 -21.78 13.17 9.60
CA ILE A 372 -21.30 13.95 10.74
C ILE A 372 -21.92 13.46 12.05
N GLU A 373 -23.23 13.21 12.08
CA GLU A 373 -23.93 12.66 13.25
C GLU A 373 -23.30 11.33 13.71
N VAL A 374 -23.04 10.41 12.76
CA VAL A 374 -22.43 9.12 13.09
C VAL A 374 -20.97 9.26 13.50
N ALA A 375 -20.21 10.20 12.93
CA ALA A 375 -18.85 10.50 13.39
C ALA A 375 -18.86 11.02 14.84
N ASN A 376 -19.78 11.94 15.18
CA ASN A 376 -19.95 12.49 16.52
C ASN A 376 -20.38 11.42 17.53
N LYS A 377 -21.28 10.51 17.15
CA LYS A 377 -21.69 9.34 17.97
C LYS A 377 -20.49 8.51 18.46
N TYR A 378 -19.42 8.44 17.68
CA TYR A 378 -18.21 7.70 18.01
C TYR A 378 -17.04 8.58 18.46
N HIS A 379 -17.28 9.88 18.71
CA HIS A 379 -16.26 10.87 19.05
C HIS A 379 -15.09 10.94 18.06
N MET A 380 -15.34 10.64 16.78
CA MET A 380 -14.33 10.73 15.72
C MET A 380 -14.10 12.18 15.30
N VAL A 381 -12.90 12.45 14.80
CA VAL A 381 -12.63 13.65 13.99
C VAL A 381 -13.00 13.35 12.54
N LEU A 382 -13.80 14.21 11.93
CA LEU A 382 -14.15 14.17 10.51
C LEU A 382 -13.74 15.51 9.87
N ALA A 383 -12.81 15.46 8.93
CA ALA A 383 -12.35 16.61 8.16
C ALA A 383 -12.84 16.52 6.71
N PHE A 384 -13.48 17.59 6.23
CA PHE A 384 -13.80 17.76 4.83
C PHE A 384 -12.64 18.42 4.10
N THR A 385 -12.12 17.69 3.12
CA THR A 385 -10.94 18.07 2.34
C THR A 385 -11.29 18.91 1.12
N HIS A 386 -12.56 18.92 0.71
CA HIS A 386 -13.04 19.56 -0.53
C HIS A 386 -12.30 19.07 -1.79
N LEU A 387 -11.66 17.90 -1.69
CA LEU A 387 -10.79 17.35 -2.72
C LEU A 387 -11.25 15.94 -3.12
N ARG A 388 -11.54 15.77 -4.41
CA ARG A 388 -11.83 14.46 -5.02
C ARG A 388 -10.59 13.93 -5.74
N LEU A 389 -10.26 12.66 -5.52
CA LEU A 389 -9.02 12.01 -5.95
C LEU A 389 -9.25 10.82 -6.89
N PHE A 390 -10.15 10.96 -7.86
CA PHE A 390 -10.38 9.87 -8.82
C PHE A 390 -9.17 9.60 -9.72
N HIS A 391 -8.87 8.31 -9.93
CA HIS A 391 -7.74 7.83 -10.74
C HIS A 391 -8.15 6.64 -11.62
N HIS A 392 -7.96 6.77 -12.95
CA HIS A 392 -8.42 5.83 -13.98
C HIS A 392 -7.53 5.77 -15.23
#